data_AF-F3GPD1-F1
#
_entry.id   AF-F3GPD1-F1
#
_cell.length_a   1.000
_cell.length_b   1.000
_cell.length_c   1.000
_cell.angle_alpha   90.00
_cell.angle_beta   90.00
_cell.angle_gamma   90.00
#
_symmetry.space_group_name_H-M   'P 1'
#
loop_
_entity.id
_entity.type
_entity.pdbx_description
1 polymer ?
#
loop_
_entity_poly.entity_id
_entity_poly.type
_entity_poly.pdbx_seq_one_letter_code
_entity_poly.pdbx_strand_id
1 'polypeptide(L)' 'GSTGLPKGVMVEHRTLNNLVDWHCEAFNLRAGSHTASVAGFGFDAMAWEVWPALCAGAVLHLPPAEIGN' A
#
# COMPACT_ATOMS: atom_id res chain seq x y z
N GLY A 1 10.88 -5.02 -17.70
CA GLY A 1 11.67 -4.02 -18.45
C GLY A 1 11.92 -4.54 -19.85
N SER A 2 11.60 -3.78 -20.88
CA SER A 2 11.75 -4.18 -22.30
C SER A 2 13.21 -4.44 -22.73
N THR A 3 14.18 -4.02 -21.92
CA THR A 3 15.62 -4.11 -22.19
C THR A 3 16.32 -5.29 -21.51
N GLY A 4 15.58 -6.22 -20.88
CA GLY A 4 16.13 -7.41 -20.20
C GLY A 4 16.68 -7.17 -18.78
N LEU A 5 16.91 -5.93 -18.38
CA LEU A 5 17.30 -5.56 -17.01
C LEU A 5 16.15 -4.84 -16.29
N PRO A 6 15.77 -5.27 -15.07
CA PRO A 6 14.83 -4.53 -14.23
C PRO A 6 15.35 -3.12 -13.92
N LYS A 7 14.45 -2.13 -13.93
CA LYS A 7 14.75 -0.76 -13.53
C LYS A 7 14.00 -0.49 -12.23
N GLY A 8 14.70 -0.03 -11.21
CA GLY A 8 14.09 0.42 -9.96
C GLY A 8 13.39 1.77 -10.17
N VAL A 9 12.17 1.90 -9.65
CA VAL A 9 11.44 3.17 -9.63
C VAL A 9 11.68 3.82 -8.27
N MET A 10 12.28 5.02 -8.28
CA MET A 10 12.47 5.82 -7.08
C MET A 10 11.16 6.56 -6.74
N VAL A 11 10.70 6.43 -5.49
CA VAL A 11 9.54 7.15 -4.97
C VAL A 11 9.97 7.92 -3.73
N GLU A 12 9.75 9.24 -3.73
CA GLU A 12 10.06 10.11 -2.60
C GLU A 12 8.95 10.06 -1.54
N HIS A 13 9.32 10.31 -0.28
CA HIS A 13 8.38 10.34 0.85
C HIS A 13 7.19 11.29 0.62
N ARG A 14 7.41 12.46 0.00
CA ARG A 14 6.32 13.42 -0.28
C ARG A 14 5.24 12.84 -1.19
N THR A 15 5.64 12.01 -2.15
CA THR A 15 4.72 11.39 -3.10
C THR A 15 3.89 10.32 -2.40
N LEU A 16 4.51 9.56 -1.49
CA LEU A 16 3.80 8.62 -0.63
C LEU A 16 2.82 9.33 0.30
N ASN A 17 3.21 10.46 0.91
CA ASN A 17 2.30 11.22 1.77
C ASN A 17 1.07 11.71 1.00
N ASN A 18 1.26 12.24 -0.22
CA ASN A 18 0.16 12.65 -1.07
C ASN A 18 -0.79 11.48 -1.40
N LEU A 19 -0.25 10.27 -1.63
CA LEU A 19 -1.06 9.07 -1.82
C LEU A 19 -1.90 8.75 -0.56
N VAL A 20 -1.28 8.81 0.61
CA VAL A 20 -1.96 8.55 1.90
C VAL A 20 -3.09 9.54 2.13
N ASP A 21 -2.83 10.84 1.97
CA ASP A 21 -3.83 11.89 2.18
C ASP A 21 -5.02 11.70 1.24
N TRP A 22 -4.75 11.50 -0.06
CA TRP A 22 -5.78 11.23 -1.06
C TRP A 22 -6.59 9.97 -0.74
N HIS A 23 -5.93 8.87 -0.34
CA HIS A 23 -6.59 7.60 -0.06
C HIS A 23 -7.53 7.70 1.13
N CYS A 24 -7.07 8.38 2.20
CA CYS A 24 -7.89 8.62 3.38
C CYS A 24 -9.15 9.42 3.06
N GLU A 25 -9.04 10.45 2.22
CA GLU A 25 -10.20 11.23 1.77
C GLU A 25 -11.13 10.42 0.85
N ALA A 26 -10.58 9.81 -0.19
CA ALA A 26 -11.35 9.13 -1.23
C ALA A 26 -12.17 7.94 -0.70
N PHE A 27 -11.61 7.18 0.25
CA PHE A 27 -12.27 6.01 0.84
C PHE A 27 -12.84 6.26 2.22
N ASN A 28 -12.75 7.50 2.72
CA ASN A 28 -13.13 7.86 4.08
C ASN A 28 -12.51 6.89 5.10
N LEU A 29 -11.22 6.58 4.92
CA LEU A 29 -10.46 5.69 5.80
C LEU A 29 -10.21 6.40 7.12
N ARG A 30 -10.54 5.74 8.24
CA ARG A 30 -10.45 6.31 9.58
C ARG A 30 -9.80 5.33 10.54
N ALA A 31 -9.45 5.82 11.71
CA ALA A 31 -9.03 4.96 12.81
C ALA A 31 -10.09 3.89 13.11
N GLY A 32 -9.66 2.64 13.26
CA GLY A 32 -10.56 1.51 13.45
C GLY A 32 -11.26 0.99 12.18
N SER A 33 -11.03 1.57 11.00
CA SER A 33 -11.39 0.93 9.73
C SER A 33 -10.58 -0.35 9.53
N HIS A 34 -11.08 -1.27 8.70
CA HIS A 34 -10.41 -2.53 8.38
C HIS A 34 -10.08 -2.58 6.89
N THR A 35 -8.81 -2.84 6.56
CA THR A 35 -8.33 -3.01 5.18
C THR A 35 -7.53 -4.30 5.06
N ALA A 36 -7.38 -4.82 3.85
CA ALA A 36 -6.55 -5.99 3.58
C ALA A 36 -5.30 -5.58 2.78
N SER A 37 -4.17 -6.22 3.05
CA SER A 37 -3.01 -6.19 2.16
C SER A 37 -2.91 -7.51 1.42
N VAL A 38 -3.18 -7.49 0.12
CA VAL A 38 -3.21 -8.69 -0.74
C VAL A 38 -2.15 -8.60 -1.82
N ALA A 39 -1.68 -7.41 -2.19
CA ALA A 39 -0.62 -7.24 -3.15
C ALA A 39 0.71 -7.80 -2.62
N GLY A 40 1.47 -8.46 -3.49
CA GLY A 40 2.80 -8.94 -3.15
C GLY A 40 3.74 -7.77 -2.86
N PHE A 41 4.72 -7.99 -1.98
CA PHE A 41 5.67 -6.96 -1.54
C PHE A 41 6.44 -6.27 -2.69
N GLY A 42 6.61 -6.95 -3.83
CA GLY A 42 7.26 -6.39 -5.02
C GLY A 42 6.39 -5.52 -5.92
N PHE A 43 5.08 -5.40 -5.64
CA PHE A 43 4.13 -4.61 -6.41
C PHE A 43 3.86 -3.26 -5.75
N ASP A 44 3.71 -2.22 -6.56
CA ASP A 44 3.40 -0.86 -6.10
C ASP A 44 2.07 -0.77 -5.34
N ALA A 45 1.09 -1.60 -5.70
CA ALA A 45 -0.19 -1.73 -5.02
C ALA A 45 -0.05 -2.02 -3.52
N MET A 46 1.02 -2.68 -3.08
CA MET A 46 1.26 -2.92 -1.65
C MET A 46 1.42 -1.60 -0.88
N ALA A 47 2.07 -0.60 -1.47
CA ALA A 47 2.24 0.71 -0.83
C ALA A 47 0.89 1.41 -0.60
N TRP A 48 -0.03 1.26 -1.55
CA TRP A 48 -1.40 1.75 -1.44
C TRP A 48 -2.21 1.05 -0.35
N GLU A 49 -2.03 -0.26 -0.19
CA GLU A 49 -2.80 -1.05 0.78
C GLU A 49 -2.32 -0.82 2.23
N VAL A 50 -1.01 -0.65 2.43
CA VAL A 50 -0.40 -0.64 3.76
C VAL A 50 -0.28 0.76 4.35
N TRP A 51 0.26 1.73 3.61
CA TRP A 51 0.61 3.02 4.19
C TRP A 51 -0.60 3.84 4.68
N PRO A 52 -1.70 3.95 3.92
CA PRO A 52 -2.88 4.67 4.41
C PRO A 52 -3.45 4.04 5.67
N ALA A 53 -3.49 2.71 5.75
CA ALA A 53 -4.00 2.00 6.93
C ALA A 53 -3.17 2.31 8.18
N LEU A 54 -1.84 2.21 8.08
CA LEU A 54 -0.94 2.50 9.19
C LEU A 54 -0.97 3.97 9.61
N CYS A 55 -1.02 4.91 8.65
CA CYS A 55 -1.06 6.34 8.93
C CYS A 55 -2.41 6.81 9.50
N ALA A 56 -3.53 6.20 9.10
CA ALA A 56 -4.87 6.55 9.57
C ALA A 56 -5.26 5.90 10.91
N GLY A 57 -4.45 4.97 11.44
CA GLY A 57 -4.79 4.18 12.63
C GLY A 57 -5.84 3.10 12.35
N ALA A 58 -5.93 2.62 11.11
CA ALA A 58 -6.77 1.50 10.73
C ALA A 58 -6.13 0.15 11.12
N VAL A 59 -6.88 -0.93 10.93
CA VAL A 59 -6.41 -2.31 11.12
C VAL A 59 -6.12 -2.92 9.75
N LEU A 60 -4.88 -3.33 9.53
CA LEU A 60 -4.45 -4.01 8.32
C LEU A 60 -4.47 -5.54 8.52
N HIS A 61 -5.26 -6.23 7.69
CA HIS A 61 -5.35 -7.68 7.66
C HIS A 61 -4.40 -8.25 6.62
N LEU A 62 -3.61 -9.24 7.02
CA LEU A 62 -2.76 -10.01 6.11
C LEU A 62 -3.46 -11.32 5.74
N PRO A 63 -3.30 -11.80 4.49
CA PRO A 63 -3.76 -13.12 4.12
C PRO A 63 -3.04 -14.18 4.97
N PRO A 64 -3.66 -15.34 5.20
CA PRO A 64 -2.99 -16.49 5.80
C PRO A 64 -1.70 -16.82 5.04
N ALA A 65 -0.68 -17.28 5.75
CA ALA A 65 0.64 -17.58 5.16
C ALA A 65 0.58 -18.62 4.01
N GLU A 66 -0.46 -19.45 3.99
CA GLU A 66 -0.72 -20.46 2.96
C GLU A 66 -1.19 -19.84 1.64
N ILE A 67 -1.71 -18.61 1.67
CA ILE A 67 -2.15 -17.82 0.53
C ILE A 67 -1.11 -16.72 0.33
N GLY A 68 0.09 -17.12 -0.11
CA GLY A 68 1.20 -16.20 -0.42
C GLY A 68 1.21 -15.76 -1.88
N ASN A 69 1.80 -14.58 -2.15
CA ASN A 69 2.23 -14.16 -3.48
C ASN A 69 3.64 -14.65 -3.81
#